data_AF-A0A848KAN9-F1
#
_entry.id   AF-A0A848KAN9-F1
#
_cell.length_a   1.000
_cell.length_b   1.000
_cell.length_c   1.000
_cell.angle_alpha   90.00
_cell.angle_beta   90.00
_cell.angle_gamma   90.00
#
_symmetry.space_group_name_H-M   'P 1'
#
loop_
_entity.id
_entity.type
_entity.pdbx_description
1 polymer ?
#
loop_
_entity_poly.entity_id
_entity_poly.type
_entity_poly.pdbx_seq_one_letter_code
_entity_poly.pdbx_strand_id
1 'polypeptide(L)'
;MTTDPCADDMRVLALTLISSFSRAQDAVDGAARGYFEHRVEPMMSWLDDRGATKRIRDDHRPELLELLKKAGSCDADLDLYGATYRKVKAVRDNIGHSARIELLDHDRMRLQTSFFSSSTLPETRPVNYGRVAINNRIRDAEWLLAQAMYVSASLAAKLFQGGQEIVVIKPTADPRDWTGELMRPV
;
A
#
# COMPACT_ATOMS: atom_id res chain seq x y z
N MET A 1 4.07 24.46 -26.51
CA MET A 1 4.24 24.20 -25.06
C MET A 1 5.25 23.09 -24.92
N THR A 2 6.51 23.42 -24.64
CA THR A 2 7.56 22.45 -24.35
C THR A 2 7.36 21.95 -22.92
N THR A 3 6.94 20.69 -22.77
CA THR A 3 6.98 20.02 -21.47
C THR A 3 8.44 19.85 -21.08
N ASP A 4 8.80 20.41 -19.94
CA ASP A 4 10.11 20.21 -19.35
C ASP A 4 10.19 18.75 -18.88
N PRO A 5 11.08 17.91 -19.44
CA PRO A 5 11.16 16.49 -19.09
C PRO A 5 11.42 16.26 -17.60
N CYS A 6 11.96 17.27 -16.89
CA CYS A 6 12.20 17.21 -15.45
C CYS A 6 10.94 17.53 -14.61
N ALA A 7 9.99 18.29 -15.16
CA ALA A 7 8.70 18.56 -14.53
C ALA A 7 7.74 17.35 -14.64
N ASP A 8 7.85 16.58 -15.73
CA ASP A 8 7.11 15.32 -15.89
C ASP A 8 7.54 14.28 -14.86
N ASP A 9 8.80 14.30 -14.44
CA ASP A 9 9.40 13.35 -13.50
C ASP A 9 8.71 13.36 -12.11
N MET A 10 8.47 14.53 -11.50
CA MET A 10 7.79 14.60 -10.19
C MET A 10 6.34 14.10 -10.24
N ARG A 11 5.64 14.32 -11.35
CA ARG A 11 4.27 13.80 -11.55
C ARG A 11 4.29 12.28 -11.75
N VAL A 12 5.26 11.78 -12.51
CA VAL A 12 5.50 10.34 -12.65
C VAL A 12 5.77 9.71 -11.28
N LEU A 13 6.62 10.31 -10.45
CA LEU A 13 6.87 9.83 -9.09
C LEU A 13 5.61 9.79 -8.22
N ALA A 14 4.76 10.81 -8.32
CA ALA A 14 3.47 10.82 -7.61
C ALA A 14 2.55 9.67 -8.06
N LEU A 15 2.48 9.38 -9.37
CA LEU A 15 1.72 8.26 -9.92
C LEU A 15 2.34 6.91 -9.54
N THR A 16 3.66 6.79 -9.54
CA THR A 16 4.39 5.60 -9.10
C THR A 16 4.08 5.31 -7.64
N LEU A 17 4.05 6.32 -6.77
CA LEU A 17 3.66 6.15 -5.37
C LEU A 17 2.24 5.60 -5.23
N ILE A 18 1.27 6.18 -5.97
CA ILE A 18 -0.11 5.70 -5.96
C ILE A 18 -0.18 4.24 -6.41
N SER A 19 0.50 3.90 -7.52
CA SER A 19 0.52 2.55 -8.07
C SER A 19 1.15 1.54 -7.09
N SER A 20 2.32 1.85 -6.53
CA SER A 20 3.01 0.98 -5.57
C SER A 20 2.18 0.77 -4.30
N PHE A 21 1.51 1.81 -3.80
CA PHE A 21 0.64 1.65 -2.62
C PHE A 21 -0.63 0.84 -2.94
N SER A 22 -1.26 1.06 -4.10
CA SER A 22 -2.39 0.24 -4.54
C SER A 22 -2.04 -1.24 -4.61
N ARG A 23 -0.87 -1.59 -5.15
CA ARG A 23 -0.39 -2.99 -5.17
C ARG A 23 -0.27 -3.58 -3.77
N ALA A 24 0.23 -2.81 -2.79
CA ALA A 24 0.30 -3.26 -1.40
C ALA A 24 -1.10 -3.51 -0.81
N GLN A 25 -2.08 -2.66 -1.13
CA GLN A 25 -3.48 -2.84 -0.71
C GLN A 25 -4.09 -4.10 -1.35
N ASP A 26 -3.91 -4.26 -2.66
CA ASP A 26 -4.41 -5.42 -3.42
C ASP A 26 -3.82 -6.73 -2.90
N ALA A 27 -2.56 -6.74 -2.47
CA ALA A 27 -1.92 -7.91 -1.88
C ALA A 27 -2.59 -8.33 -0.57
N VAL A 28 -2.94 -7.38 0.32
CA VAL A 28 -3.67 -7.66 1.56
C VAL A 28 -5.08 -8.17 1.25
N ASP A 29 -5.78 -7.51 0.32
CA ASP A 29 -7.15 -7.86 -0.06
C ASP A 29 -7.19 -9.26 -0.71
N GLY A 30 -6.20 -9.58 -1.55
CA GLY A 30 -6.02 -10.91 -2.14
C GLY A 30 -5.71 -11.99 -1.10
N ALA A 31 -4.87 -11.69 -0.10
CA ALA A 31 -4.59 -12.60 1.01
C ALA A 31 -5.86 -12.93 1.81
N ALA A 32 -6.63 -11.89 2.15
CA ALA A 32 -7.87 -12.02 2.88
C ALA A 32 -8.90 -12.83 2.09
N ARG A 33 -9.06 -12.51 0.81
CA ARG A 33 -9.96 -13.23 -0.09
C ARG A 33 -9.60 -14.72 -0.17
N GLY A 34 -8.33 -15.04 -0.43
CA GLY A 34 -7.87 -16.43 -0.51
C GLY A 34 -8.09 -17.20 0.79
N TYR A 35 -7.89 -16.55 1.95
CA TYR A 35 -8.18 -17.14 3.26
C TYR A 35 -9.65 -17.48 3.45
N PHE A 36 -10.53 -16.52 3.19
CA PHE A 36 -11.96 -16.72 3.42
C PHE A 36 -12.57 -17.69 2.40
N GLU A 37 -12.16 -17.64 1.12
CA GLU A 37 -12.60 -18.60 0.11
C GLU A 37 -12.30 -20.05 0.53
N HIS A 38 -11.15 -20.32 1.16
CA HIS A 38 -10.81 -21.68 1.62
C HIS A 38 -11.45 -22.09 2.95
N ARG A 39 -11.65 -21.14 3.87
CA ARG A 39 -12.13 -21.46 5.23
C ARG A 39 -13.64 -21.44 5.36
N VAL A 40 -14.34 -20.67 4.52
CA VAL A 40 -15.79 -20.45 4.59
C VAL A 40 -16.41 -20.42 3.18
N GLU A 41 -15.99 -21.36 2.32
CA GLU A 41 -16.36 -21.45 0.90
C GLU A 41 -17.88 -21.28 0.63
N PRO A 42 -18.82 -21.95 1.34
CA PRO A 42 -20.25 -21.79 1.07
C PRO A 42 -20.81 -20.41 1.48
N MET A 43 -20.13 -19.75 2.42
CA MET A 43 -20.57 -18.47 3.00
C MET A 43 -20.00 -17.27 2.24
N MET A 44 -18.87 -17.44 1.53
CA MET A 44 -18.25 -16.35 0.77
C MET A 44 -19.08 -15.92 -0.43
N SER A 45 -19.62 -16.84 -1.22
CA SER A 45 -20.54 -16.49 -2.31
C SER A 45 -21.74 -15.69 -1.77
N TRP A 46 -22.28 -16.11 -0.62
CA TRP A 46 -23.41 -15.45 0.03
C TRP A 46 -23.09 -14.04 0.57
N LEU A 47 -21.85 -13.84 1.05
CA LEU A 47 -21.33 -12.56 1.55
C LEU A 47 -20.96 -11.59 0.41
N ASP A 48 -20.38 -12.11 -0.67
CA ASP A 48 -20.06 -11.37 -1.91
C ASP A 48 -21.31 -10.81 -2.57
N ASP A 49 -22.37 -11.63 -2.66
CA ASP A 49 -23.68 -11.24 -3.17
C ASP A 49 -24.30 -10.08 -2.39
N ARG A 50 -23.96 -9.97 -1.09
CA ARG A 50 -24.41 -8.90 -0.19
C ARG A 50 -23.41 -7.76 -0.03
N GLY A 51 -22.29 -7.80 -0.76
CA GLY A 51 -21.27 -6.75 -0.74
C GLY A 51 -20.46 -6.66 0.55
N ALA A 52 -20.52 -7.66 1.44
CA ALA A 52 -19.83 -7.64 2.73
C ALA A 52 -18.30 -7.70 2.58
N THR A 53 -17.80 -8.24 1.46
CA THR A 53 -16.37 -8.41 1.16
C THR A 53 -15.80 -7.27 0.31
N LYS A 54 -16.64 -6.43 -0.30
CA LYS A 54 -16.23 -5.50 -1.36
C LYS A 54 -15.50 -4.25 -0.87
N ARG A 55 -15.42 -4.00 0.45
CA ARG A 55 -14.83 -2.76 1.00
C ARG A 55 -14.17 -2.98 2.36
N ILE A 56 -12.96 -3.54 2.36
CA ILE A 56 -12.08 -3.38 3.52
C ILE A 56 -11.63 -1.92 3.57
N ARG A 57 -11.86 -1.26 4.70
CA ARG A 57 -11.41 0.12 4.88
C ARG A 57 -9.89 0.16 4.94
N ASP A 58 -9.30 1.18 4.33
CA ASP A 58 -7.85 1.38 4.30
C ASP A 58 -7.20 1.28 5.68
N ASP A 59 -7.85 1.82 6.71
CA ASP A 59 -7.31 1.85 8.07
C ASP A 59 -7.38 0.49 8.78
N HIS A 60 -8.18 -0.46 8.28
CA HIS A 60 -8.29 -1.81 8.85
C HIS A 60 -7.31 -2.81 8.19
N ARG A 61 -6.72 -2.48 7.03
CA ARG A 61 -5.81 -3.39 6.31
C ARG A 61 -4.59 -3.83 7.13
N PRO A 62 -3.91 -2.96 7.90
CA PRO A 62 -2.81 -3.39 8.77
C PRO A 62 -3.22 -4.44 9.80
N GLU A 63 -4.36 -4.22 10.47
CA GLU A 63 -4.88 -5.16 11.48
C GLU A 63 -5.32 -6.48 10.84
N LEU A 64 -5.96 -6.41 9.67
CA LEU A 64 -6.33 -7.58 8.90
C LEU A 64 -5.11 -8.43 8.54
N LEU A 65 -4.01 -7.80 8.10
CA LEU A 65 -2.78 -8.52 7.77
C LEU A 65 -2.18 -9.24 8.99
N GLU A 66 -2.24 -8.64 10.19
CA GLU A 66 -1.82 -9.29 11.44
C GLU A 66 -2.67 -10.51 11.79
N LEU A 67 -3.98 -10.44 11.56
CA LEU A 67 -4.87 -11.59 11.76
C LEU A 67 -4.54 -12.72 10.77
N LEU A 68 -4.26 -12.38 9.51
CA LEU A 68 -3.87 -13.35 8.48
C LEU A 68 -2.50 -13.98 8.79
N LYS A 69 -1.52 -13.19 9.26
CA LYS A 69 -0.23 -13.68 9.75
C LYS A 69 -0.43 -14.73 10.85
N LYS A 70 -1.29 -14.45 11.85
CA LYS A 70 -1.59 -15.39 12.94
C LYS A 70 -2.27 -16.66 12.41
N ALA A 71 -3.24 -16.52 11.52
CA ALA A 71 -3.96 -17.65 10.91
C ALA A 71 -3.02 -18.55 10.08
N GLY A 72 -2.08 -17.94 9.36
CA GLY A 72 -1.02 -18.62 8.62
C GLY A 72 0.15 -19.08 9.48
N SER A 73 0.17 -18.79 10.79
CA SER A 73 1.35 -18.86 11.67
C SER A 73 2.65 -18.45 10.98
N CYS A 74 2.58 -17.32 10.27
CA CYS A 74 3.68 -16.71 9.55
C CYS A 74 4.59 -15.96 10.54
N ASP A 75 5.90 -16.02 10.32
CA ASP A 75 6.92 -15.37 11.15
C ASP A 75 7.26 -13.95 10.68
N ALA A 76 6.42 -13.36 9.81
CA ALA A 76 6.54 -11.97 9.37
C ALA A 76 6.66 -11.01 10.57
N ASP A 77 7.61 -10.09 10.51
CA ASP A 77 7.69 -8.99 11.48
C ASP A 77 6.90 -7.80 10.94
N LEU A 78 5.80 -7.48 11.62
CA LEU A 78 4.81 -6.50 11.18
C LEU A 78 4.71 -5.31 12.16
N ASP A 79 5.60 -5.21 13.15
CA ASP A 79 5.55 -4.19 14.20
C ASP A 79 5.55 -2.77 13.63
N LEU A 80 6.29 -2.55 12.54
CA LEU A 80 6.36 -1.27 11.83
C LEU A 80 5.33 -1.13 10.70
N TYR A 81 4.60 -2.19 10.35
CA TYR A 81 3.71 -2.22 9.20
C TYR A 81 2.63 -1.14 9.27
N GLY A 82 1.87 -1.09 10.39
CA GLY A 82 0.78 -0.12 10.55
C GLY A 82 1.24 1.34 10.62
N ALA A 83 2.44 1.60 11.16
CA ALA A 83 3.01 2.94 11.18
C ALA A 83 3.46 3.38 9.79
N THR A 84 4.13 2.49 9.04
CA THR A 84 4.60 2.75 7.67
C THR A 84 3.41 2.90 6.71
N TYR A 85 2.40 2.05 6.81
CA TYR A 85 1.17 2.14 6.02
C TYR A 85 0.50 3.51 6.16
N ARG A 86 0.35 4.02 7.39
CA ARG A 86 -0.22 5.37 7.61
C ARG A 86 0.64 6.49 7.02
N LYS A 87 1.97 6.39 7.05
CA LYS A 87 2.86 7.37 6.42
C LYS A 87 2.67 7.41 4.91
N VAL A 88 2.61 6.25 4.26
CA VAL A 88 2.40 6.15 2.80
C VAL A 88 1.00 6.63 2.43
N LYS A 89 -0.03 6.16 3.16
CA LYS A 89 -1.42 6.58 2.99
C LYS A 89 -1.59 8.09 3.07
N ALA A 90 -0.96 8.75 4.05
CA ALA A 90 -1.05 10.20 4.19
C ALA A 90 -0.53 10.94 2.95
N VAL A 91 0.57 10.49 2.35
CA VAL A 91 1.09 11.11 1.12
C VAL A 91 0.20 10.79 -0.07
N ARG A 92 -0.24 9.55 -0.22
CA ARG A 92 -1.18 9.13 -1.26
C ARG A 92 -2.49 9.92 -1.20
N ASP A 93 -3.07 10.10 -0.01
CA ASP A 93 -4.32 10.84 0.16
C ASP A 93 -4.13 12.33 -0.15
N ASN A 94 -2.99 12.91 0.22
CA ASN A 94 -2.68 14.29 -0.18
C ASN A 94 -2.59 14.42 -1.70
N ILE A 95 -1.95 13.49 -2.40
CA ILE A 95 -1.84 13.52 -3.86
C ILE A 95 -3.21 13.26 -4.50
N GLY A 96 -3.91 12.19 -4.11
CA GLY A 96 -5.15 11.75 -4.72
C GLY A 96 -6.34 12.68 -4.46
N HIS A 97 -6.33 13.43 -3.36
CA HIS A 97 -7.35 14.43 -3.03
C HIS A 97 -6.90 15.86 -3.30
N SER A 98 -5.79 16.07 -4.02
CA SER A 98 -5.37 17.42 -4.41
C SER A 98 -6.27 17.99 -5.48
N ALA A 99 -6.81 19.17 -5.21
CA ALA A 99 -7.50 19.99 -6.18
C ALA A 99 -6.51 20.74 -7.09
N ARG A 100 -5.31 21.04 -6.58
CA ARG A 100 -4.20 21.62 -7.36
C ARG A 100 -2.88 20.92 -7.05
N ILE A 101 -2.15 20.60 -8.11
CA ILE A 101 -0.76 20.14 -8.05
C ILE A 101 0.09 21.17 -8.80
N GLU A 102 0.92 21.89 -8.05
CA GLU A 102 1.83 22.91 -8.58
C GLU A 102 3.27 22.42 -8.48
N LEU A 103 4.01 22.45 -9.58
CA LEU A 103 5.44 22.17 -9.56
C LEU A 103 6.16 23.46 -9.19
N LEU A 104 6.88 23.44 -8.06
CA LEU A 104 7.65 24.59 -7.59
C LEU A 104 9.01 24.66 -8.29
N ASP A 105 9.61 23.49 -8.53
CA ASP A 105 10.84 23.27 -9.29
C ASP A 105 10.97 21.78 -9.67
N HIS A 106 12.15 21.38 -10.13
CA HIS A 106 12.49 20.01 -10.55
C HIS A 106 12.38 18.94 -9.45
N ASP A 107 12.46 19.33 -8.18
CA ASP A 107 12.50 18.40 -7.05
C ASP A 107 11.36 18.63 -6.08
N ARG A 108 10.50 19.63 -6.29
CA ARG A 108 9.46 20.01 -5.33
C ARG A 108 8.12 20.22 -6.00
N MET A 109 7.11 19.64 -5.38
CA MET A 109 5.71 19.87 -5.72
C MET A 109 4.92 20.36 -4.51
N ARG A 110 3.97 21.25 -4.78
CA ARG A 110 3.00 21.75 -3.82
C ARG A 110 1.64 21.17 -4.13
N LEU A 111 1.00 20.66 -3.08
CA LEU A 111 -0.32 20.05 -3.11
C LEU A 111 -1.30 20.92 -2.33
N GLN A 112 -2.45 21.18 -2.93
CA GLN A 112 -3.53 21.92 -2.30
C GLN A 112 -4.84 21.15 -2.46
N THR A 113 -5.48 20.82 -1.34
CA THR A 113 -6.67 19.94 -1.30
C THR A 113 -8.00 20.67 -1.44
N SER A 114 -8.04 22.00 -1.27
CA SER A 114 -9.26 22.81 -1.50
C SER A 114 -8.92 24.21 -2.02
N PHE A 115 -9.82 24.76 -2.83
CA PHE A 115 -9.81 26.15 -3.30
C PHE A 115 -10.78 27.05 -2.54
N PHE A 116 -11.75 26.49 -1.82
CA PHE A 116 -12.80 27.26 -1.17
C PHE A 116 -12.44 27.54 0.28
N SER A 117 -12.06 28.79 0.57
CA SER A 117 -12.16 29.34 1.92
C SER A 117 -13.60 29.82 2.12
N SER A 118 -14.46 29.01 2.73
CA SER A 118 -15.67 29.57 3.37
C SER A 118 -15.29 30.00 4.79
N SER A 119 -16.06 30.90 5.38
CA SER A 119 -15.92 31.27 6.80
C SER A 119 -16.14 30.10 7.78
N THR A 120 -16.55 28.93 7.28
CA THR A 120 -16.93 27.74 8.06
C THR A 120 -16.02 26.54 7.83
N LEU A 121 -15.12 26.55 6.84
CA LEU A 121 -14.18 25.47 6.58
C LEU A 121 -12.75 25.91 6.89
N PRO A 122 -11.97 25.11 7.65
CA PRO A 122 -10.58 25.44 7.92
C PRO A 122 -9.80 25.52 6.61
N GLU A 123 -9.03 26.58 6.45
CA GLU A 123 -8.14 26.77 5.31
C GLU A 123 -7.16 25.59 5.23
N THR A 124 -7.23 24.80 4.16
CA THR A 124 -6.30 23.69 3.96
C THR A 124 -4.96 24.27 3.54
N ARG A 125 -3.99 24.23 4.47
CA ARG A 125 -2.63 24.67 4.18
C ARG A 125 -2.02 23.81 3.08
N PRO A 126 -1.44 24.42 2.02
CA PRO A 126 -0.72 23.65 1.01
C PRO A 126 0.42 22.85 1.64
N VAL A 127 0.60 21.62 1.16
CA VAL A 127 1.68 20.72 1.61
C VAL A 127 2.72 20.62 0.50
N ASN A 128 4.00 20.81 0.84
CA ASN A 128 5.10 20.68 -0.11
C ASN A 128 5.76 19.31 0.07
N TYR A 129 6.00 18.61 -1.04
CA TYR A 129 6.73 17.36 -1.10
C TYR A 129 7.98 17.52 -1.97
N GLY A 130 9.11 17.06 -1.43
CA GLY A 130 10.34 16.92 -2.19
C GLY A 130 10.45 15.54 -2.84
N ARG A 131 11.21 15.43 -3.93
CA ARG A 131 11.53 14.18 -4.65
C ARG A 131 11.98 13.07 -3.72
N VAL A 132 12.95 13.36 -2.85
CA VAL A 132 13.48 12.40 -1.87
C VAL A 132 12.37 11.88 -0.94
N ALA A 133 11.45 12.75 -0.53
CA ALA A 133 10.35 12.35 0.33
C ALA A 133 9.37 11.41 -0.41
N ILE A 134 9.06 11.67 -1.69
CA ILE A 134 8.19 10.80 -2.49
C ILE A 134 8.88 9.45 -2.75
N ASN A 135 10.16 9.45 -3.14
CA ASN A 135 10.94 8.23 -3.35
C ASN A 135 11.01 7.36 -2.09
N ASN A 136 11.24 7.96 -0.93
CA ASN A 136 11.20 7.22 0.33
C ASN A 136 9.85 6.57 0.58
N ARG A 137 8.74 7.22 0.20
CA ARG A 137 7.39 6.66 0.36
C ARG A 137 7.08 5.58 -0.68
N ILE A 138 7.66 5.66 -1.88
CA ILE A 138 7.59 4.58 -2.87
C ILE A 138 8.28 3.34 -2.29
N ARG A 139 9.50 3.49 -1.77
CA ARG A 139 10.24 2.39 -1.12
C ARG A 139 9.48 1.81 0.08
N ASP A 140 8.88 2.66 0.91
CA ASP A 140 8.01 2.21 2.01
C ASP A 140 6.81 1.41 1.48
N ALA A 141 6.18 1.84 0.39
CA ALA A 141 5.05 1.15 -0.23
C ALA A 141 5.44 -0.23 -0.79
N GLU A 142 6.61 -0.32 -1.41
CA GLU A 142 7.16 -1.58 -1.92
C GLU A 142 7.54 -2.54 -0.78
N TRP A 143 8.06 -2.03 0.33
CA TRP A 143 8.29 -2.83 1.53
C TRP A 143 6.97 -3.36 2.13
N LEU A 144 5.91 -2.54 2.16
CA LEU A 144 4.57 -3.00 2.58
C LEU A 144 4.05 -4.12 1.69
N LEU A 145 4.23 -3.98 0.36
CA LEU A 145 3.88 -5.03 -0.59
C LEU A 145 4.66 -6.33 -0.30
N ALA A 146 5.97 -6.23 -0.04
CA ALA A 146 6.79 -7.39 0.28
C ALA A 146 6.28 -8.15 1.52
N GLN A 147 5.95 -7.41 2.59
CA GLN A 147 5.39 -7.98 3.82
C GLN A 147 4.04 -8.66 3.56
N ALA A 148 3.15 -8.00 2.82
CA ALA A 148 1.85 -8.57 2.46
C ALA A 148 2.00 -9.85 1.62
N MET A 149 2.88 -9.85 0.62
CA MET A 149 3.15 -11.03 -0.21
C MET A 149 3.74 -12.19 0.59
N TYR A 150 4.64 -11.93 1.54
CA TYR A 150 5.21 -12.96 2.40
C TYR A 150 4.16 -13.63 3.29
N VAL A 151 3.25 -12.83 3.89
CA VAL A 151 2.10 -13.36 4.63
C VAL A 151 1.18 -14.15 3.71
N SER A 152 0.84 -13.64 2.54
CA SER A 152 -0.01 -14.32 1.55
C SER A 152 0.56 -15.68 1.13
N ALA A 153 1.87 -15.75 0.85
CA ALA A 153 2.51 -16.99 0.45
C ALA A 153 2.56 -18.00 1.59
N SER A 154 2.88 -17.55 2.80
CA SER A 154 2.83 -18.40 4.00
C SER A 154 1.42 -18.98 4.23
N LEU A 155 0.40 -18.17 3.97
CA LEU A 155 -1.00 -18.58 4.10
C LEU A 155 -1.39 -19.58 3.01
N ALA A 156 -1.01 -19.30 1.75
CA ALA A 156 -1.25 -20.20 0.62
C ALA A 156 -0.58 -21.56 0.84
N ALA A 157 0.68 -21.59 1.28
CA ALA A 157 1.39 -22.84 1.58
C ALA A 157 0.65 -23.71 2.60
N LYS A 158 -0.04 -23.10 3.57
CA LYS A 158 -0.86 -23.84 4.55
C LYS A 158 -2.23 -24.25 4.04
N LEU A 159 -2.87 -23.42 3.22
CA LEU A 159 -4.22 -23.70 2.70
C LEU A 159 -4.20 -24.76 1.60
N PHE A 160 -3.14 -24.80 0.78
CA PHE A 160 -3.05 -25.64 -0.42
C PHE A 160 -2.09 -26.83 -0.24
N GLN A 161 -2.11 -27.51 0.92
CA GLN A 161 -1.23 -28.66 1.20
C GLN A 161 -1.11 -29.62 0.00
N GLY A 162 0.05 -29.61 -0.67
CA GLY A 162 0.34 -30.41 -1.87
C GLY A 162 0.92 -29.63 -3.06
N GLY A 163 0.90 -28.30 -3.05
CA GLY A 163 1.53 -27.44 -4.07
C GLY A 163 3.04 -27.21 -3.84
N GLN A 164 3.76 -26.93 -4.93
CA GLN A 164 5.20 -26.62 -4.95
C GLN A 164 5.54 -25.49 -3.96
N GLU A 165 6.57 -25.66 -3.14
CA GLU A 165 7.02 -24.64 -2.17
C GLU A 165 7.42 -23.35 -2.91
N ILE A 166 6.64 -22.29 -2.76
CA ILE A 166 7.04 -20.95 -3.17
C ILE A 166 7.85 -20.37 -2.00
N VAL A 167 9.15 -20.20 -2.19
CA VAL A 167 10.02 -19.52 -1.22
C VAL A 167 9.92 -18.01 -1.45
N VAL A 168 9.03 -17.34 -0.72
CA VAL A 168 9.05 -15.87 -0.65
C VAL A 168 10.11 -15.46 0.36
N ILE A 169 10.97 -14.51 -0.02
CA ILE A 169 12.02 -14.01 0.87
C ILE A 169 11.35 -13.24 1.99
N LYS A 170 11.66 -13.59 3.23
CA LYS A 170 11.22 -12.83 4.39
C LYS A 170 11.77 -11.40 4.30
N PRO A 171 10.91 -10.37 4.23
CA PRO A 171 11.37 -8.99 4.24
C PRO A 171 11.98 -8.63 5.59
N THR A 172 12.85 -7.62 5.61
CA THR A 172 13.41 -7.08 6.86
C THR A 172 12.32 -6.48 7.73
N ALA A 173 12.49 -6.55 9.05
CA ALA A 173 11.57 -5.95 10.02
C ALA A 173 11.47 -4.42 9.85
N ASP A 174 12.58 -3.77 9.52
CA ASP A 174 12.65 -2.33 9.27
C ASP A 174 12.66 -2.02 7.77
N PRO A 175 11.79 -1.11 7.28
CA PRO A 175 11.81 -0.67 5.88
C PRO A 175 13.13 -0.01 5.47
N ARG A 176 13.89 0.57 6.41
CA ARG A 176 15.17 1.24 6.12
C ARG A 176 16.26 0.26 5.69
N ASP A 177 16.18 -0.96 6.19
CA ASP A 177 17.16 -2.03 5.93
C ASP A 177 16.79 -2.89 4.71
N TRP A 178 15.63 -2.64 4.10
CA TRP A 178 15.11 -3.46 3.01
C TRP A 178 15.81 -3.17 1.68
N THR A 179 16.31 -4.21 1.01
CA THR A 179 17.12 -4.09 -0.22
C THR A 179 16.31 -4.07 -1.52
N GLY A 180 14.98 -4.24 -1.46
CA GLY A 180 14.10 -4.21 -2.63
C GLY A 180 13.80 -5.58 -3.26
N GLU A 181 14.39 -6.66 -2.73
CA GLU A 181 14.12 -8.02 -3.23
C GLU A 181 12.76 -8.54 -2.74
N LEU A 182 11.93 -9.01 -3.69
CA LEU A 182 10.59 -9.59 -3.44
C LEU A 182 10.57 -11.12 -3.56
N MET A 183 11.31 -11.69 -4.51
CA MET A 183 11.34 -13.13 -4.81
C MET A 183 12.73 -13.53 -5.33
N ARG A 184 13.13 -14.78 -5.09
CA ARG A 184 14.29 -15.42 -5.73
C ARG A 184 13.80 -16.66 -6.49
N PRO A 185 14.23 -16.88 -7.75
CA PRO A 185 14.01 -18.15 -8.41
C PRO A 185 14.74 -19.25 -7.64
N VAL A 186 14.08 -20.40 -7.48
CA VAL A 186 14.64 -21.61 -6.87
C VAL A 186 15.56 -22.31 -7.86
#